data_AF-A0A535D2V3-F1
#
_entry.id   AF-A0A535D2V3-F1
#
_cell.length_a   1.000
_cell.length_b   1.000
_cell.length_c   1.000
_cell.angle_alpha   90.00
_cell.angle_beta   90.00
_cell.angle_gamma   90.00
#
_symmetry.space_group_name_H-M   'P 1'
#
loop_
_entity.id
_entity.type
_entity.pdbx_description
1 polymer ?
#
loop_
_entity_poly.entity_id
_entity_poly.type
_entity_poly.pdbx_seq_one_letter_code
_entity_poly.pdbx_strand_id
1 'polypeptide(L)'
;MSAAHRRRLGGRIIAAGSLLQLIAAALPDARVFTSSDPRTQLEAIAARPRGWAAQAVGFPLAFSLTALGFATVAAAMPDRRTRRLARMAAALSAASTVLWVPIAVRRIEIGRRVDAMLAEQQPVVDIGARTFWPYTVATLGSLICMGSALALSGLHRRLGAVVAVAGALAMLALPRLRDWPPFLSYVGTLALGVGVARGPEQRRMHSA
;
A
#
# COMPACT_ATOMS: atom_id res chain seq x y z
N MET A 1 2.65 -27.46 6.94
CA MET A 1 1.66 -26.58 6.28
C MET A 1 1.75 -26.72 4.76
N SER A 2 0.64 -27.01 4.08
CA SER A 2 0.64 -27.24 2.61
C SER A 2 0.85 -25.94 1.81
N ALA A 3 1.28 -26.05 0.55
CA ALA A 3 1.44 -24.90 -0.33
C ALA A 3 0.11 -24.16 -0.55
N ALA A 4 -0.99 -24.88 -0.71
CA ALA A 4 -2.33 -24.28 -0.85
C ALA A 4 -2.74 -23.48 0.40
N HIS A 5 -2.51 -24.04 1.59
CA HIS A 5 -2.80 -23.34 2.85
C HIS A 5 -1.94 -22.07 3.00
N ARG A 6 -0.63 -22.15 2.72
CA ARG A 6 0.26 -20.97 2.72
C ARG A 6 -0.23 -19.87 1.79
N ARG A 7 -0.63 -20.22 0.55
CA ARG A 7 -1.19 -19.24 -0.39
C ARG A 7 -2.44 -18.56 0.18
N ARG A 8 -3.40 -19.34 0.67
CA ARG A 8 -4.66 -18.79 1.22
C ARG A 8 -4.40 -17.86 2.41
N LEU A 9 -3.53 -18.27 3.33
CA LEU A 9 -3.10 -17.46 4.47
C LEU A 9 -2.44 -16.16 4.00
N GLY A 10 -1.47 -16.26 3.09
CA GLY A 10 -0.79 -15.10 2.51
C GLY A 10 -1.76 -14.12 1.84
N GLY A 11 -2.72 -14.62 1.05
CA GLY A 11 -3.78 -13.82 0.45
C GLY A 11 -4.63 -13.07 1.48
N ARG A 12 -5.03 -13.73 2.57
CA ARG A 12 -5.78 -13.11 3.67
C ARG A 12 -4.98 -12.01 4.36
N ILE A 13 -3.70 -12.25 4.63
CA ILE A 13 -2.81 -11.25 5.23
C ILE A 13 -2.63 -10.03 4.32
N ILE A 14 -2.44 -10.24 3.00
CA ILE A 14 -2.37 -9.16 2.01
C ILE A 14 -3.68 -8.34 2.01
N ALA A 15 -4.83 -9.01 2.00
CA ALA A 15 -6.12 -8.35 2.02
C ALA A 15 -6.33 -7.54 3.31
N ALA A 16 -5.96 -8.08 4.48
CA ALA A 16 -6.02 -7.37 5.76
C ALA A 16 -5.11 -6.12 5.76
N GLY A 17 -3.87 -6.25 5.27
CA GLY A 17 -2.96 -5.11 5.09
C GLY A 17 -3.55 -4.06 4.15
N SER A 18 -4.11 -4.46 3.02
CA SER A 18 -4.72 -3.54 2.05
C SER A 18 -5.96 -2.82 2.60
N LEU A 19 -6.81 -3.52 3.36
CA LEU A 19 -7.94 -2.91 4.05
C LEU A 19 -7.48 -1.89 5.09
N LEU A 20 -6.41 -2.19 5.84
CA LEU A 20 -5.85 -1.24 6.78
C LEU A 20 -5.28 0.00 6.07
N GLN A 21 -4.63 -0.14 4.90
CA GLN A 21 -4.22 0.99 4.05
C GLN A 21 -5.42 1.85 3.63
N LEU A 22 -6.51 1.22 3.18
CA LEU A 22 -7.73 1.91 2.74
C LEU A 22 -8.39 2.68 3.90
N ILE A 23 -8.50 2.04 5.06
CA ILE A 23 -9.01 2.68 6.28
C ILE A 23 -8.11 3.86 6.66
N ALA A 24 -6.79 3.64 6.76
CA ALA A 24 -5.83 4.69 7.11
C ALA A 24 -5.90 5.89 6.14
N ALA A 25 -6.07 5.63 4.84
CA ALA A 25 -6.24 6.68 3.83
C ALA A 25 -7.52 7.52 4.03
N ALA A 26 -8.58 6.94 4.59
CA ALA A 26 -9.89 7.58 4.78
C ALA A 26 -10.07 8.29 6.13
N LEU A 27 -9.18 8.06 7.10
CA LEU A 27 -9.24 8.67 8.44
C LEU A 27 -9.04 10.20 8.49
N PRO A 28 -8.04 10.79 7.80
CA PRO A 28 -7.81 12.23 7.86
C PRO A 28 -8.91 12.99 7.07
N ASP A 29 -9.06 14.29 7.35
CA ASP A 29 -9.87 15.17 6.51
C ASP A 29 -9.21 15.30 5.13
N ALA A 30 -9.98 15.10 4.05
CA ALA A 30 -9.47 15.14 2.67
C ALA A 30 -8.86 16.51 2.32
N ARG A 31 -9.34 17.59 2.95
CA ARG A 31 -8.84 18.96 2.74
C ARG A 31 -7.34 19.11 3.05
N VAL A 32 -6.78 18.23 3.88
CA VAL A 32 -5.33 18.19 4.15
C VAL A 32 -4.52 17.92 2.87
N PHE A 33 -5.07 17.17 1.91
CA PHE A 33 -4.37 16.81 0.67
C PHE A 33 -4.86 17.56 -0.57
N THR A 34 -6.09 18.09 -0.55
CA THR A 34 -6.68 18.74 -1.72
C THR A 34 -6.59 20.26 -1.69
N SER A 35 -6.36 20.87 -0.51
CA SER A 35 -6.19 22.32 -0.40
C SER A 35 -4.76 22.73 -0.77
N SER A 36 -4.60 23.84 -1.49
CA SER A 36 -3.30 24.51 -1.68
C SER A 36 -2.99 25.53 -0.58
N ASP A 37 -3.98 25.90 0.23
CA ASP A 37 -3.82 26.84 1.34
C ASP A 37 -3.31 26.11 2.61
N PRO A 38 -2.11 26.43 3.11
CA PRO A 38 -1.53 25.82 4.32
C PRO A 38 -2.39 25.98 5.56
N ARG A 39 -3.09 27.12 5.69
CA ARG A 39 -3.97 27.36 6.85
C ARG A 39 -5.13 26.38 6.85
N THR A 40 -5.83 26.24 5.73
CA THR A 40 -6.90 25.25 5.55
C THR A 40 -6.42 23.82 5.82
N GLN A 41 -5.19 23.46 5.42
CA GLN A 41 -4.62 22.14 5.73
C GLN A 41 -4.41 21.93 7.23
N LEU A 42 -3.85 22.93 7.93
CA LEU A 42 -3.65 22.87 9.38
C LEU A 42 -4.98 22.83 10.15
N GLU A 43 -5.96 23.63 9.75
CA GLU A 43 -7.32 23.60 10.32
C GLU A 43 -7.98 22.22 10.15
N ALA A 44 -7.78 21.59 8.99
CA ALA A 44 -8.27 20.24 8.72
C ALA A 44 -7.57 19.16 9.58
N ILE A 45 -6.27 19.32 9.87
CA ILE A 45 -5.55 18.46 10.82
C ILE A 45 -6.07 18.67 12.25
N ALA A 46 -6.23 19.93 12.67
CA ALA A 46 -6.72 20.30 14.01
C ALA A 46 -8.16 19.84 14.25
N ALA A 47 -9.00 19.80 13.21
CA ALA A 47 -10.35 19.26 13.28
C ALA A 47 -10.40 17.73 13.48
N ARG A 48 -9.37 16.99 13.05
CA ARG A 48 -9.31 15.52 13.13
C ARG A 48 -7.93 14.98 13.56
N PRO A 49 -7.41 15.35 14.73
CA PRO A 49 -6.04 15.04 15.14
C PRO A 49 -5.81 13.55 15.34
N ARG A 50 -6.82 12.83 15.87
CA ARG A 50 -6.77 11.36 16.03
C ARG A 50 -6.73 10.65 14.68
N GLY A 51 -7.52 11.10 13.70
CA GLY A 51 -7.53 10.53 12.35
C GLY A 51 -6.18 10.74 11.65
N TRP A 52 -5.60 11.93 11.79
CA TRP A 52 -4.27 12.26 11.29
C TRP A 52 -3.16 11.38 11.90
N ALA A 53 -3.14 11.23 13.22
CA ALA A 53 -2.16 10.37 13.91
C ALA A 53 -2.37 8.89 13.57
N ALA A 54 -3.62 8.43 13.53
CA ALA A 54 -3.94 7.04 13.20
C ALA A 54 -3.55 6.68 11.75
N GLN A 55 -3.71 7.60 10.80
CA GLN A 55 -3.19 7.42 9.44
C GLN A 55 -1.66 7.25 9.44
N ALA A 56 -0.95 8.11 10.17
CA ALA A 56 0.51 8.09 10.21
C ALA A 56 1.07 6.72 10.64
N VAL A 57 0.39 6.05 11.59
CA VAL A 57 0.77 4.73 12.11
C VAL A 57 0.12 3.57 11.33
N GLY A 58 -1.07 3.77 10.76
CA GLY A 58 -1.81 2.73 10.05
C GLY A 58 -1.10 2.23 8.79
N PHE A 59 -0.50 3.14 8.02
CA PHE A 59 0.25 2.78 6.81
C PHE A 59 1.45 1.86 7.04
N PRO A 60 2.40 2.14 7.96
CA PRO A 60 3.54 1.26 8.17
C PRO A 60 3.10 -0.12 8.70
N LEU A 61 2.07 -0.20 9.54
CA LEU A 61 1.49 -1.48 9.96
C LEU A 61 0.93 -2.25 8.76
N ALA A 62 0.18 -1.57 7.89
CA ALA A 62 -0.41 -2.16 6.71
C ALA A 62 0.62 -2.64 5.66
N PHE A 63 1.68 -1.86 5.42
CA PHE A 63 2.79 -2.27 4.55
C PHE A 63 3.54 -3.48 5.11
N SER A 64 3.67 -3.56 6.44
CA SER A 64 4.30 -4.69 7.12
C SER A 64 3.47 -5.97 6.99
N LEU A 65 2.15 -5.87 7.17
CA LEU A 65 1.23 -6.97 6.90
C LEU A 65 1.31 -7.41 5.43
N THR A 66 1.28 -6.47 4.49
CA THR A 66 1.39 -6.77 3.06
C THR A 66 2.70 -7.49 2.73
N ALA A 67 3.82 -7.04 3.30
CA ALA A 67 5.13 -7.68 3.13
C ALA A 67 5.14 -9.12 3.68
N LEU A 68 4.57 -9.35 4.87
CA LEU A 68 4.44 -10.68 5.45
C LEU A 68 3.56 -11.59 4.59
N GLY A 69 2.45 -11.06 4.08
CA GLY A 69 1.56 -11.75 3.17
C GLY A 69 2.26 -12.15 1.87
N PHE A 70 3.02 -11.23 1.27
CA PHE A 70 3.85 -11.51 0.09
C PHE A 70 4.93 -12.56 0.36
N ALA A 71 5.62 -12.49 1.51
CA ALA A 71 6.61 -13.48 1.90
C ALA A 71 5.98 -14.88 2.07
N THR A 72 4.78 -14.94 2.63
CA THR A 72 4.01 -16.18 2.80
C THR A 72 3.60 -16.78 1.46
N VAL A 73 3.15 -15.95 0.51
CA VAL A 73 2.85 -16.35 -0.87
C VAL A 73 4.13 -16.83 -1.57
N ALA A 74 5.25 -16.13 -1.41
CA ALA A 74 6.53 -16.51 -2.01
C ALA A 74 6.99 -17.91 -1.55
N ALA A 75 6.82 -18.24 -0.26
CA ALA A 75 7.15 -19.57 0.28
C ALA A 75 6.31 -20.71 -0.33
N ALA A 76 5.22 -20.41 -1.02
CA ALA A 76 4.35 -21.38 -1.68
C ALA A 76 4.47 -21.39 -3.21
N MET A 77 5.40 -20.61 -3.78
CA MET A 77 5.63 -20.56 -5.23
C MET A 77 6.32 -21.83 -5.75
N PRO A 78 5.83 -22.42 -6.86
CA PRO A 78 6.31 -23.71 -7.35
C PRO A 78 7.74 -23.66 -7.90
N ASP A 79 8.09 -22.61 -8.64
CA ASP A 79 9.39 -22.48 -9.30
C ASP A 79 10.29 -21.38 -8.69
N ARG A 80 11.60 -21.45 -8.95
CA ARG A 80 12.61 -20.53 -8.39
C ARG A 80 12.46 -19.10 -8.91
N ARG A 81 12.03 -18.91 -10.16
CA ARG A 81 11.96 -17.58 -10.80
C ARG A 81 10.80 -16.77 -10.23
N THR A 82 9.60 -17.35 -10.17
CA THR A 82 8.42 -16.69 -9.59
C THR A 82 8.58 -16.47 -8.09
N ARG A 83 9.24 -17.39 -7.40
CA ARG A 83 9.62 -17.23 -5.99
C ARG A 83 10.54 -16.03 -5.77
N ARG A 84 11.53 -15.81 -6.64
CA ARG A 84 12.42 -14.64 -6.55
C ARG A 84 11.63 -13.34 -6.72
N LEU A 85 10.73 -13.28 -7.70
CA LEU A 85 9.86 -12.13 -7.91
C LEU A 85 8.96 -11.86 -6.70
N ALA A 86 8.32 -12.89 -6.14
CA ALA A 86 7.49 -12.76 -4.95
C ALA A 86 8.28 -12.33 -3.70
N ARG A 87 9.54 -12.78 -3.56
CA ARG A 87 10.45 -12.30 -2.50
C ARG A 87 10.85 -10.85 -2.70
N MET A 88 11.14 -10.43 -3.94
CA MET A 88 11.40 -9.02 -4.25
C MET A 88 10.18 -8.16 -3.93
N ALA A 89 8.97 -8.63 -4.24
CA ALA A 89 7.74 -7.94 -3.85
C ALA A 89 7.64 -7.77 -2.33
N ALA A 90 7.92 -8.82 -1.56
CA ALA A 90 7.94 -8.74 -0.10
C ALA A 90 8.98 -7.74 0.42
N ALA A 91 10.20 -7.77 -0.14
CA ALA A 91 11.27 -6.84 0.23
C ALA A 91 10.92 -5.38 -0.10
N LEU A 92 10.33 -5.12 -1.28
CA LEU A 92 9.87 -3.79 -1.68
C LEU A 92 8.70 -3.29 -0.82
N SER A 93 7.78 -4.18 -0.42
CA SER A 93 6.72 -3.83 0.53
C SER A 93 7.29 -3.52 1.92
N ALA A 94 8.29 -4.27 2.38
CA ALA A 94 8.99 -3.96 3.64
C ALA A 94 9.77 -2.64 3.56
N ALA A 95 10.41 -2.37 2.42
CA ALA A 95 11.06 -1.08 2.17
C ALA A 95 10.04 0.07 2.20
N SER A 96 8.80 -0.15 1.73
CA SER A 96 7.72 0.84 1.82
C SER A 96 7.38 1.18 3.28
N THR A 97 7.41 0.21 4.20
CA THR A 97 7.31 0.47 5.64
C THR A 97 8.41 1.41 6.10
N VAL A 98 9.67 1.09 5.80
CA VAL A 98 10.84 1.86 6.25
C VAL A 98 10.80 3.29 5.69
N LEU A 99 10.49 3.43 4.41
CA LEU A 99 10.37 4.73 3.73
C LEU A 99 9.21 5.58 4.26
N TRP A 100 8.19 4.95 4.83
CA TRP A 100 7.07 5.66 5.45
C TRP A 100 7.38 6.18 6.86
N VAL A 101 8.35 5.60 7.59
CA VAL A 101 8.65 6.00 8.97
C VAL A 101 8.94 7.49 9.11
N PRO A 102 9.80 8.13 8.29
CA PRO A 102 10.04 9.57 8.36
C PRO A 102 8.78 10.41 8.13
N ILE A 103 7.90 9.96 7.21
CA ILE A 103 6.61 10.60 6.94
C ILE A 103 5.72 10.51 8.18
N ALA A 104 5.64 9.33 8.80
CA ALA A 104 4.86 9.11 10.00
C ALA A 104 5.33 10.00 11.16
N VAL A 105 6.64 10.07 11.42
CA VAL A 105 7.24 10.93 12.45
C VAL A 105 6.86 12.39 12.22
N ARG A 106 7.05 12.89 11.00
CA ARG A 106 6.72 14.27 10.66
C ARG A 106 5.24 14.58 10.83
N ARG A 107 4.36 13.67 10.40
CA ARG A 107 2.91 13.83 10.57
C ARG A 107 2.52 13.85 12.04
N ILE A 108 3.08 12.97 12.86
CA ILE A 108 2.85 12.98 14.31
C ILE A 108 3.33 14.29 14.93
N GLU A 109 4.49 14.80 14.53
CA GLU A 109 5.00 16.10 15.01
C GLU A 109 4.07 17.26 14.63
N ILE A 110 3.66 17.34 13.36
CA ILE A 110 2.70 18.35 12.88
C ILE A 110 1.41 18.27 13.70
N GLY A 111 0.88 17.06 13.91
CA GLY A 111 -0.34 16.86 14.70
C GLY A 111 -0.21 17.33 16.15
N ARG A 112 0.97 17.21 16.78
CA ARG A 112 1.23 17.69 18.14
C ARG A 112 1.39 19.20 18.22
N ARG A 113 1.84 19.84 17.13
CA ARG A 113 2.15 21.28 17.08
C ARG A 113 1.09 22.09 16.33
N VAL A 114 0.01 21.46 15.86
CA VAL A 114 -0.94 22.07 14.92
C VAL A 114 -1.52 23.39 15.45
N ASP A 115 -1.87 23.46 16.74
CA ASP A 115 -2.43 24.68 17.35
C ASP A 115 -1.41 25.83 17.40
N ALA A 116 -0.16 25.52 17.74
CA ALA A 116 0.94 26.49 17.72
C ALA A 116 1.25 26.96 16.29
N MET A 117 1.27 26.03 15.33
CA MET A 117 1.50 26.35 13.91
C MET A 117 0.39 27.24 13.32
N LEU A 118 -0.86 27.05 13.76
CA LEU A 118 -2.00 27.91 13.40
C LEU A 118 -1.85 29.31 14.00
N ALA A 119 -1.43 29.41 15.27
CA ALA A 119 -1.19 30.69 15.92
C ALA A 119 -0.03 31.48 15.27
N GLU A 120 1.03 30.77 14.85
CA GLU A 120 2.20 31.33 14.17
C GLU A 120 1.97 31.65 12.68
N GLN A 121 0.80 31.29 12.11
CA GLN A 121 0.47 31.46 10.69
C GLN A 121 1.55 30.90 9.74
N GLN A 122 2.02 29.69 10.01
CA GLN A 122 3.15 29.12 9.24
C GLN A 122 2.84 29.04 7.72
N PRO A 123 3.71 29.60 6.86
CA PRO A 123 3.40 29.81 5.44
C PRO A 123 3.57 28.56 4.56
N VAL A 124 4.23 27.50 5.05
CA VAL A 124 4.41 26.25 4.30
C VAL A 124 4.43 25.06 5.26
N VAL A 125 3.53 24.10 5.04
CA VAL A 125 3.54 22.82 5.76
C VAL A 125 3.86 21.72 4.75
N ASP A 126 5.11 21.28 4.71
CA ASP A 126 5.45 20.08 3.94
C ASP A 126 4.98 18.83 4.72
N ILE A 127 3.78 18.37 4.36
CA ILE A 127 3.12 17.17 4.88
C ILE A 127 3.75 15.85 4.35
N GLY A 128 4.91 15.94 3.70
CA GLY A 128 5.71 14.84 3.19
C GLY A 128 5.77 14.75 1.67
N ALA A 129 5.22 15.69 0.91
CA ALA A 129 4.99 15.55 -0.54
C ALA A 129 6.26 15.17 -1.34
N ARG A 130 7.44 15.72 -0.98
CA ARG A 130 8.71 15.35 -1.64
C ARG A 130 9.25 13.98 -1.21
N THR A 131 8.89 13.52 -0.02
CA THR A 131 9.29 12.23 0.54
C THR A 131 8.36 11.08 0.07
N PHE A 132 7.29 11.41 -0.66
CA PHE A 132 6.31 10.42 -1.16
C PHE A 132 6.82 9.55 -2.32
N TRP A 133 7.75 10.09 -3.11
CA TRP A 133 8.21 9.43 -4.33
C TRP A 133 8.87 8.06 -4.09
N PRO A 134 9.85 7.92 -3.18
CA PRO A 134 10.55 6.65 -3.01
C PRO A 134 9.62 5.53 -2.53
N TYR A 135 8.70 5.81 -1.61
CA TYR A 135 7.75 4.78 -1.17
C TYR A 135 6.77 4.40 -2.29
N THR A 136 6.37 5.36 -3.14
CA THR A 136 5.45 5.11 -4.25
C THR A 136 6.08 4.15 -5.26
N VAL A 137 7.35 4.38 -5.61
CA VAL A 137 8.14 3.47 -6.45
C VAL A 137 8.29 2.09 -5.81
N ALA A 138 8.60 2.02 -4.51
CA ALA A 138 8.68 0.74 -3.82
C ALA A 138 7.33 -0.01 -3.81
N THR A 139 6.22 0.70 -3.58
CA THR A 139 4.87 0.15 -3.56
C THR A 139 4.47 -0.39 -4.92
N LEU A 140 4.59 0.41 -5.98
CA LEU A 140 4.27 -0.02 -7.35
C LEU A 140 5.19 -1.14 -7.82
N GLY A 141 6.49 -1.06 -7.49
CA GLY A 141 7.45 -2.14 -7.75
C GLY A 141 7.03 -3.45 -7.09
N SER A 142 6.56 -3.40 -5.84
CA SER A 142 6.05 -4.58 -5.14
C SER A 142 4.86 -5.22 -5.84
N LEU A 143 3.91 -4.40 -6.33
CA LEU A 143 2.74 -4.84 -7.09
C LEU A 143 3.14 -5.47 -8.42
N ILE A 144 4.05 -4.83 -9.16
CA ILE A 144 4.55 -5.34 -10.44
C ILE A 144 5.22 -6.70 -10.23
N CYS A 145 6.09 -6.83 -9.22
CA CYS A 145 6.79 -8.07 -8.92
C CYS A 145 5.82 -9.18 -8.50
N MET A 146 4.86 -8.91 -7.61
CA MET A 146 3.90 -9.93 -7.17
C MET A 146 2.91 -10.30 -8.28
N GLY A 147 2.37 -9.32 -9.00
CA GLY A 147 1.50 -9.55 -10.15
C GLY A 147 2.19 -10.42 -11.21
N SER A 148 3.44 -10.11 -11.53
CA SER A 148 4.26 -10.91 -12.46
C SER A 148 4.52 -12.32 -11.94
N ALA A 149 4.82 -12.48 -10.64
CA ALA A 149 5.01 -13.80 -10.03
C ALA A 149 3.75 -14.66 -10.16
N LEU A 150 2.58 -14.09 -9.89
CA LEU A 150 1.28 -14.77 -9.99
C LEU A 150 0.89 -15.07 -11.45
N ALA A 151 1.24 -14.18 -12.38
CA ALA A 151 1.00 -14.36 -13.80
C ALA A 151 1.82 -15.51 -14.38
N LEU A 152 3.14 -15.48 -14.12
CA LEU A 152 4.11 -16.43 -14.67
C LEU A 152 4.02 -17.81 -14.03
N SER A 153 3.65 -17.91 -12.74
CA SER A 153 3.44 -19.21 -12.07
C SER A 153 2.16 -19.92 -12.48
N GLY A 154 1.27 -19.23 -13.23
CA GLY A 154 -0.04 -19.75 -13.62
C GLY A 154 -1.07 -19.80 -12.49
N LEU A 155 -0.72 -19.41 -11.25
CA LEU A 155 -1.63 -19.44 -10.09
C LEU A 155 -2.84 -18.51 -10.28
N HIS A 156 -2.61 -17.30 -10.79
CA HIS A 156 -3.65 -16.31 -11.06
C HIS A 156 -3.32 -15.50 -12.32
N ARG A 157 -3.24 -16.19 -13.48
CA ARG A 157 -2.68 -15.63 -14.73
C ARG A 157 -3.25 -14.26 -15.12
N ARG A 158 -4.59 -14.16 -15.25
CA ARG A 158 -5.27 -12.93 -15.68
C ARG A 158 -5.12 -11.80 -14.66
N LEU A 159 -5.43 -12.07 -13.39
CA LEU A 159 -5.35 -11.08 -12.32
C LEU A 159 -3.91 -10.55 -12.14
N GLY A 160 -2.93 -11.46 -12.09
CA GLY A 160 -1.53 -11.09 -11.96
C GLY A 160 -1.03 -10.22 -13.11
N ALA A 161 -1.41 -10.56 -14.35
CA ALA A 161 -1.06 -9.77 -15.52
C ALA A 161 -1.69 -8.37 -15.50
N VAL A 162 -2.99 -8.26 -15.20
CA VAL A 162 -3.68 -6.97 -15.09
C VAL A 162 -3.01 -6.08 -14.04
N VAL A 163 -2.73 -6.61 -12.85
CA VAL A 163 -2.09 -5.82 -11.78
C VAL A 163 -0.66 -5.44 -12.14
N ALA A 164 0.11 -6.33 -12.75
CA ALA A 164 1.47 -6.01 -13.17
C ALA A 164 1.51 -4.93 -14.26
N VAL A 165 0.65 -5.03 -15.28
CA VAL A 165 0.55 -4.04 -16.35
C VAL A 165 0.05 -2.69 -15.81
N ALA A 166 -1.01 -2.69 -15.01
CA ALA A 166 -1.52 -1.46 -14.40
C ALA A 166 -0.47 -0.79 -13.51
N GLY A 167 0.28 -1.56 -12.71
CA GLY A 167 1.38 -1.05 -11.90
C GLY A 167 2.54 -0.50 -12.74
N ALA A 168 2.88 -1.14 -13.87
CA ALA A 168 3.92 -0.67 -14.77
C ALA A 168 3.50 0.64 -15.49
N LEU A 169 2.26 0.71 -15.96
CA LEU A 169 1.70 1.94 -16.54
C LEU A 169 1.66 3.07 -15.52
N ALA A 170 1.26 2.78 -14.28
CA ALA A 170 1.31 3.74 -13.17
C ALA A 170 2.73 4.25 -12.94
N MET A 171 3.72 3.35 -12.86
CA MET A 171 5.13 3.69 -12.68
C MET A 171 5.65 4.60 -13.80
N LEU A 172 5.29 4.32 -15.05
CA LEU A 172 5.68 5.14 -16.21
C LEU A 172 4.97 6.50 -16.23
N ALA A 173 3.76 6.59 -15.68
CA ALA A 173 2.99 7.82 -15.58
C ALA A 173 3.45 8.71 -14.42
N LEU A 174 4.14 8.16 -13.41
CA LEU A 174 4.54 8.89 -12.21
C LEU A 174 5.26 10.23 -12.48
N PRO A 175 6.22 10.37 -13.42
CA PRO A 175 6.90 11.64 -13.65
C PRO A 175 5.97 12.76 -14.15
N ARG A 176 4.85 12.38 -14.79
CA ARG A 176 3.86 13.31 -15.32
C ARG A 176 2.77 13.64 -14.31
N LEU A 177 2.36 12.66 -13.51
CA LEU A 177 1.25 12.83 -12.58
C LEU A 177 1.64 13.59 -11.32
N ARG A 178 2.94 13.66 -10.96
CA ARG A 178 3.52 14.23 -9.72
C ARG A 178 2.99 13.59 -8.43
N ASP A 179 1.68 13.37 -8.34
CA ASP A 179 0.95 12.69 -7.28
C ASP A 179 0.20 11.47 -7.84
N TRP A 180 0.69 10.26 -7.56
CA TRP A 180 -0.08 9.05 -7.82
C TRP A 180 -1.13 8.86 -6.71
N PRO A 181 -2.43 8.71 -7.04
CA PRO A 181 -3.44 8.45 -6.03
C PRO A 181 -3.11 7.16 -5.27
N PRO A 182 -2.69 7.24 -3.98
CA PRO A 182 -2.18 6.07 -3.27
C PRO A 182 -3.22 4.95 -3.16
N PHE A 183 -4.50 5.34 -3.16
CA PHE A 183 -5.67 4.46 -3.15
C PHE A 183 -5.65 3.39 -4.25
N LEU A 184 -5.22 3.73 -5.47
CA LEU A 184 -5.22 2.78 -6.59
C LEU A 184 -4.28 1.59 -6.34
N SER A 185 -3.13 1.85 -5.72
CA SER A 185 -2.18 0.81 -5.33
C SER A 185 -2.79 -0.13 -4.28
N TYR A 186 -3.57 0.41 -3.34
CA TYR A 186 -4.20 -0.38 -2.27
C TYR A 186 -5.33 -1.25 -2.81
N VAL A 187 -6.12 -0.74 -3.76
CA VAL A 187 -7.13 -1.54 -4.47
C VAL A 187 -6.49 -2.68 -5.27
N GLY A 188 -5.39 -2.41 -5.98
CA GLY A 188 -4.63 -3.45 -6.67
C GLY A 188 -4.11 -4.52 -5.73
N THR A 189 -3.57 -4.11 -4.58
CA THR A 189 -3.07 -5.02 -3.54
C THR A 189 -4.19 -5.85 -2.92
N LEU A 190 -5.35 -5.23 -2.66
CA LEU A 190 -6.54 -5.91 -2.15
C LEU A 190 -7.05 -6.95 -3.14
N ALA A 191 -7.13 -6.60 -4.42
CA ALA A 191 -7.55 -7.52 -5.48
C ALA A 191 -6.63 -8.75 -5.55
N LEU A 192 -5.31 -8.55 -5.46
CA LEU A 192 -4.34 -9.65 -5.34
C LEU A 192 -4.61 -10.49 -4.09
N GLY A 193 -4.75 -9.86 -2.92
CA GLY A 193 -4.97 -10.56 -1.65
C GLY A 193 -6.22 -11.43 -1.67
N VAL A 194 -7.35 -10.85 -2.08
CA VAL A 194 -8.63 -11.55 -2.21
C VAL A 194 -8.56 -12.66 -3.27
N GLY A 195 -7.96 -12.38 -4.42
CA GLY A 195 -7.79 -13.36 -5.49
C GLY A 195 -6.99 -14.59 -5.03
N VAL A 196 -5.86 -14.36 -4.38
CA VAL A 196 -4.99 -15.42 -3.84
C VAL A 196 -5.64 -16.18 -2.69
N ALA A 197 -6.43 -15.50 -1.84
CA ALA A 197 -7.15 -16.13 -0.74
C ALA A 197 -8.26 -17.10 -1.22
N ARG A 198 -8.90 -16.79 -2.35
CA ARG A 198 -10.04 -17.52 -2.94
C ARG A 198 -9.64 -18.52 -4.03
N GLY A 199 -8.43 -19.09 -3.97
CA GLY A 199 -7.85 -19.93 -5.03
C GLY A 199 -8.80 -20.95 -5.70
N PRO A 200 -8.48 -21.41 -6.93
CA PRO A 200 -9.39 -22.06 -7.87
C PRO A 200 -10.13 -23.33 -7.39
N GLU A 201 -9.72 -23.96 -6.30
CA GLU A 201 -10.43 -25.08 -5.67
C GLU A 201 -11.87 -24.72 -5.28
N GLN A 202 -12.16 -23.47 -4.91
CA GLN A 202 -13.53 -23.04 -4.59
C GLN A 202 -14.45 -23.00 -5.82
N ARG A 203 -13.91 -22.83 -7.03
CA ARG A 203 -14.74 -22.80 -8.25
C ARG A 203 -15.19 -24.18 -8.68
N ARG A 204 -14.40 -25.22 -8.41
CA ARG A 204 -14.79 -26.62 -8.74
C ARG A 204 -15.84 -27.20 -7.80
N MET A 205 -15.94 -26.68 -6.57
CA MET A 205 -16.96 -27.11 -5.60
C MET A 205 -18.31 -26.39 -5.72
N HIS A 206 -18.42 -25.35 -6.55
CA HIS A 206 -19.71 -24.67 -6.82
C HIS A 206 -20.20 -24.93 -8.26
N SER A 207 -19.47 -25.73 -9.02
CA SER A 207 -19.82 -26.18 -10.37
C SER A 207 -20.09 -27.68 -10.44
N ALA A 208 -20.33 -28.31 -9.28
CA ALA A 208 -20.79 -29.69 -9.12
C ALA A 208 -22.03 -29.63 -8.21
#